data_AF-K2CMZ7-F1
#
_entry.id   AF-K2CMZ7-F1
#
_cell.length_a   1.000
_cell.length_b   1.000
_cell.length_c   1.000
_cell.angle_alpha   90.00
_cell.angle_beta   90.00
_cell.angle_gamma   90.00
#
_symmetry.space_group_name_H-M   'P 1'
#
loop_
_entity.id
_entity.type
_entity.pdbx_description
1 polymer ?
#
loop_
_entity_poly.entity_id
_entity_poly.type
_entity_poly.pdbx_seq_one_letter_code
_entity_poly.pdbx_strand_id
1 'polypeptide(L)'
;MQLLYGVTHGGQFEDLRRESAKFVNKNFSAIALGGAHSSKKNLYEVISWTVRELDEEKPRHLLGIGEVDDIFMAVERGIDTFDCVIQTRLGRMGHVFVSPKEGNIKNRFRFDVTKSKFVSDLNPVDPNCDCYVCKTYPRAYINHLFRSRELLAYTLASYHNVYFTVNLTTKIREAIIAGNFESLKKAWILIH
;
A
#
# COMPACT_ATOMS: atom_id res chain seq x y z
N MET A 1 15.90 22.76 -1.85
CA MET A 1 16.90 21.90 -1.17
C MET A 1 16.65 20.47 -1.64
N GLN A 2 17.69 19.76 -2.10
CA GLN A 2 17.60 18.37 -2.54
C GLN A 2 18.10 17.47 -1.40
N LEU A 3 17.35 16.42 -1.05
CA LEU A 3 17.76 15.42 -0.06
C LEU A 3 18.35 14.20 -0.76
N LEU A 4 19.41 13.62 -0.19
CA LEU A 4 20.01 12.38 -0.67
C LEU A 4 19.61 11.23 0.25
N TYR A 5 18.99 10.21 -0.33
CA TYR A 5 18.61 8.99 0.37
C TYR A 5 19.71 7.94 0.24
N GLY A 6 20.19 7.40 1.35
CA GLY A 6 21.02 6.20 1.35
C GLY A 6 20.13 4.95 1.34
N VAL A 7 20.47 3.96 0.52
CA VAL A 7 19.67 2.73 0.37
C VAL A 7 20.31 1.61 1.19
N THR A 8 19.56 1.04 2.14
CA THR A 8 20.02 -0.13 2.90
C THR A 8 19.79 -1.43 2.13
N HIS A 9 20.78 -2.32 2.19
CA HIS A 9 20.76 -3.66 1.60
C HIS A 9 21.19 -4.70 2.66
N GLY A 10 21.54 -5.93 2.25
CA GLY A 10 21.88 -7.04 3.16
C GLY A 10 20.97 -8.26 3.03
N GLY A 11 20.02 -8.25 2.08
CA GLY A 11 19.14 -9.39 1.82
C GLY A 11 18.30 -9.76 3.04
N GLN A 12 18.38 -11.03 3.45
CA GLN A 12 17.65 -11.62 4.58
C GLN A 12 18.52 -11.81 5.83
N PHE A 13 19.76 -11.32 5.79
CA PHE A 13 20.75 -11.55 6.83
C PHE A 13 20.75 -10.36 7.79
N GLU A 14 20.45 -10.61 9.07
CA GLU A 14 20.29 -9.56 10.08
C GLU A 14 21.57 -8.75 10.30
N ASP A 15 22.72 -9.44 10.37
CA ASP A 15 24.03 -8.84 10.54
C ASP A 15 24.36 -7.86 9.40
N LEU A 16 24.18 -8.29 8.14
CA LEU A 16 24.42 -7.44 6.97
C LEU A 16 23.43 -6.27 6.90
N ARG A 17 22.17 -6.49 7.30
CA ARG A 17 21.15 -5.43 7.36
C ARG A 17 21.53 -4.36 8.38
N ARG A 18 21.95 -4.76 9.58
CA ARG A 18 22.36 -3.82 10.64
C ARG A 18 23.64 -3.08 10.26
N GLU A 19 24.61 -3.75 9.65
CA GLU A 19 25.83 -3.10 9.15
C GLU A 19 25.50 -2.04 8.10
N SER A 20 24.69 -2.40 7.10
CA SER A 20 24.24 -1.47 6.06
C SER A 20 23.46 -0.29 6.65
N ALA A 21 22.56 -0.56 7.62
CA ALA A 21 21.77 0.47 8.28
C ALA A 21 22.63 1.47 9.05
N LYS A 22 23.61 1.00 9.83
CA LYS A 22 24.55 1.88 10.56
C LYS A 22 25.38 2.75 9.61
N PHE A 23 25.86 2.17 8.51
CA PHE A 23 26.58 2.92 7.49
C PHE A 23 25.70 4.00 6.86
N VAL A 24 24.50 3.64 6.43
CA VAL A 24 23.56 4.60 5.81
C VAL A 24 23.16 5.69 6.81
N ASN A 25 22.83 5.32 8.04
CA ASN A 25 22.45 6.26 9.09
C ASN A 25 23.56 7.31 9.31
N LYS A 26 24.82 6.91 9.39
CA LYS A 26 25.94 7.85 9.59
C LYS A 26 26.15 8.82 8.42
N ASN A 27 25.88 8.41 7.18
CA ASN A 27 26.32 9.13 5.98
C ASN A 27 25.21 9.85 5.21
N PHE A 28 23.93 9.63 5.53
CA PHE A 28 22.80 10.19 4.79
C PHE A 28 21.75 10.82 5.71
N SER A 29 21.09 11.87 5.20
CA SER A 29 20.01 12.57 5.92
C SER A 29 18.65 11.88 5.80
N ALA A 30 18.53 10.90 4.90
CA ALA A 30 17.31 10.14 4.65
C ALA A 30 17.66 8.70 4.29
N ILE A 31 16.79 7.76 4.66
CA ILE A 31 17.03 6.33 4.48
C ILE A 31 15.96 5.74 3.57
N ALA A 32 16.38 4.98 2.57
CA ALA A 32 15.52 4.09 1.82
C ALA A 32 15.85 2.64 2.16
N LEU A 33 14.84 1.79 2.28
CA LEU A 33 14.99 0.37 2.51
C LEU A 33 14.78 -0.36 1.18
N GLY A 34 15.86 -0.96 0.66
CA GLY A 34 15.86 -1.73 -0.58
C GLY A 34 16.15 -3.21 -0.38
N GLY A 35 15.96 -4.00 -1.45
CA GLY A 35 16.38 -5.40 -1.50
C GLY A 35 15.30 -6.42 -1.14
N ALA A 36 15.30 -7.52 -1.91
CA ALA A 36 14.26 -8.54 -2.01
C ALA A 36 13.94 -9.25 -0.70
N HIS A 37 12.66 -9.26 -0.37
CA HIS A 37 12.05 -10.11 0.65
C HIS A 37 11.50 -11.37 -0.03
N SER A 38 11.82 -12.56 0.46
CA SER A 38 11.24 -13.82 -0.08
C SER A 38 9.82 -14.06 0.42
N SER A 39 9.43 -13.38 1.51
CA SER A 39 8.12 -13.52 2.15
C SER A 39 7.77 -12.26 2.96
N LYS A 40 6.49 -12.10 3.32
CA LYS A 40 6.04 -11.01 4.20
C LYS A 40 6.68 -11.04 5.58
N LYS A 41 6.82 -12.24 6.17
CA LYS A 41 7.49 -12.40 7.47
C LYS A 41 8.93 -11.88 7.41
N ASN A 42 9.65 -12.27 6.37
CA ASN A 42 11.02 -11.82 6.14
C ASN A 42 11.11 -10.30 5.91
N LEU A 43 10.16 -9.70 5.17
CA LEU A 43 10.06 -8.25 5.01
C LEU A 43 9.95 -7.53 6.37
N TYR A 44 9.04 -8.00 7.24
CA TYR A 44 8.78 -7.35 8.53
C TYR A 44 9.96 -7.45 9.50
N GLU A 45 10.68 -8.58 9.49
CA GLU A 45 11.92 -8.76 10.25
C GLU A 45 13.01 -7.80 9.75
N VAL A 46 13.22 -7.73 8.43
CA VAL A 46 14.18 -6.82 7.79
C VAL A 46 13.92 -5.36 8.14
N ILE A 47 12.65 -4.91 8.08
CA ILE A 47 12.29 -3.54 8.48
C ILE A 47 12.68 -3.32 9.95
N SER A 48 12.32 -4.26 10.83
CA SER A 48 12.56 -4.14 12.27
C SER A 48 14.04 -4.09 12.61
N TRP A 49 14.88 -4.93 11.99
CA TRP A 49 16.33 -4.90 12.18
C TRP A 49 16.95 -3.61 11.69
N THR A 50 16.50 -3.12 10.53
CA THR A 50 17.03 -1.90 9.92
C THR A 50 16.66 -0.69 10.77
N VAL A 51 15.38 -0.51 11.09
CA VAL A 51 14.86 0.69 11.79
C VAL A 51 15.47 0.85 13.19
N ARG A 52 15.80 -0.24 13.89
CA ARG A 52 16.48 -0.18 15.21
C ARG A 52 17.85 0.49 15.17
N GLU A 53 18.49 0.58 14.01
CA GLU A 53 19.81 1.17 13.85
C GLU A 53 19.77 2.61 13.30
N LEU A 54 18.56 3.15 13.06
CA LEU A 54 18.34 4.46 12.43
C LEU A 54 17.92 5.51 13.47
N ASP A 55 18.40 6.73 13.28
CA ASP A 55 17.93 7.87 14.07
C ASP A 55 16.43 8.11 13.82
N GLU A 56 15.69 8.51 14.86
CA GLU A 56 14.22 8.71 14.79
C GLU A 56 13.82 9.86 13.86
N GLU A 57 14.62 10.91 13.82
CA GLU A 57 14.33 12.14 13.04
C GLU A 57 14.51 11.97 11.52
N LYS A 58 15.12 10.88 11.06
CA LYS A 58 15.42 10.70 9.64
C LYS A 58 14.27 9.99 8.93
N PRO A 59 13.79 10.52 7.78
CA PRO A 59 12.71 9.90 7.04
C PRO A 59 13.13 8.55 6.48
N ARG A 60 12.23 7.58 6.58
CA ARG A 60 12.41 6.19 6.16
C ARG A 60 11.44 5.85 5.05
N HIS A 61 11.98 5.53 3.89
CA HIS A 61 11.22 5.17 2.69
C HIS A 61 11.33 3.68 2.42
N LEU A 62 10.22 2.98 2.22
CA LEU A 62 10.21 1.57 1.87
C LEU A 62 9.93 1.38 0.38
N LEU A 63 10.92 0.83 -0.33
CA LEU A 63 10.88 0.71 -1.77
C LEU A 63 9.99 -0.44 -2.25
N GLY A 64 9.06 -0.15 -3.15
CA GLY A 64 8.32 -1.16 -3.93
C GLY A 64 7.21 -1.92 -3.18
N ILE A 65 6.71 -1.38 -2.06
CA ILE A 65 5.65 -1.98 -1.24
C ILE A 65 4.36 -1.18 -1.36
N GLY A 66 3.23 -1.85 -1.58
CA GLY A 66 1.95 -1.16 -1.77
C GLY A 66 0.69 -1.97 -1.52
N GLU A 67 0.80 -3.20 -1.00
CA GLU A 67 -0.38 -3.95 -0.54
C GLU A 67 -0.86 -3.39 0.81
N VAL A 68 -2.16 -3.43 1.06
CA VAL A 68 -2.81 -2.79 2.21
C VAL A 68 -2.23 -3.25 3.55
N ASP A 69 -2.08 -4.56 3.73
CA ASP A 69 -1.57 -5.13 4.97
C ASP A 69 -0.09 -4.84 5.17
N ASP A 70 0.72 -4.84 4.10
CA ASP A 70 2.13 -4.47 4.18
C ASP A 70 2.31 -3.00 4.60
N ILE A 71 1.45 -2.09 4.13
CA ILE A 71 1.48 -0.67 4.55
C ILE A 71 1.26 -0.56 6.06
N PHE A 72 0.22 -1.20 6.63
CA PHE A 72 -0.01 -1.17 8.07
C PHE A 72 1.18 -1.72 8.86
N MET A 73 1.71 -2.86 8.43
CA MET A 73 2.80 -3.53 9.14
C MET A 73 4.12 -2.76 9.04
N ALA A 74 4.38 -2.09 7.92
CA ALA A 74 5.55 -1.24 7.76
C ALA A 74 5.46 0.05 8.58
N VAL A 75 4.29 0.70 8.59
CA VAL A 75 4.06 1.91 9.40
C VAL A 75 4.22 1.61 10.89
N GLU A 76 3.65 0.50 11.38
CA GLU A 76 3.85 0.04 12.78
C GLU A 76 5.34 -0.12 13.14
N ARG A 77 6.17 -0.43 12.14
CA ARG A 77 7.62 -0.64 12.30
C ARG A 77 8.45 0.60 12.00
N GLY A 78 7.81 1.76 11.87
CA GLY A 78 8.48 3.05 11.73
C GLY A 78 8.88 3.41 10.30
N ILE A 79 8.18 2.92 9.28
CA ILE A 79 8.31 3.42 7.90
C ILE A 79 7.37 4.60 7.66
N ASP A 80 7.87 5.64 6.98
CA ASP A 80 7.18 6.91 6.79
C ASP A 80 6.57 7.07 5.40
N THR A 81 7.26 6.54 4.37
CA THR A 81 6.86 6.74 2.96
C THR A 81 7.04 5.48 2.13
N PHE A 82 6.30 5.40 1.03
CA PHE A 82 6.19 4.21 0.18
C PHE A 82 6.11 4.59 -1.30
N ASP A 83 6.56 3.70 -2.16
CA ASP A 83 6.26 3.73 -3.59
C ASP A 83 5.86 2.33 -4.06
N CYS A 84 4.94 2.25 -5.03
CA CYS A 84 4.63 0.99 -5.68
C CYS A 84 3.92 1.20 -7.01
N VAL A 85 4.16 0.31 -7.96
CA VAL A 85 3.40 0.26 -9.23
C VAL A 85 2.09 -0.50 -9.09
N ILE A 86 1.85 -1.18 -7.96
CA ILE A 86 0.79 -2.19 -7.85
C ILE A 86 -0.60 -1.61 -8.08
N GLN A 87 -0.85 -0.38 -7.64
CA GLN A 87 -2.14 0.30 -7.76
C GLN A 87 -2.55 0.44 -9.23
N THR A 88 -1.65 0.98 -10.06
CA THR A 88 -1.93 1.19 -11.49
C THR A 88 -1.83 -0.12 -12.28
N ARG A 89 -0.88 -1.00 -11.95
CA ARG A 89 -0.75 -2.31 -12.59
C ARG A 89 -2.01 -3.16 -12.39
N LEU A 90 -2.49 -3.27 -11.16
CA LEU A 90 -3.74 -3.97 -10.83
C LEU A 90 -4.94 -3.30 -11.47
N GLY A 91 -5.01 -1.97 -11.44
CA GLY A 91 -6.09 -1.22 -12.08
C GLY A 91 -6.22 -1.57 -13.57
N ARG A 92 -5.11 -1.60 -14.31
CA ARG A 92 -5.11 -2.01 -15.74
C ARG A 92 -5.48 -3.47 -15.97
N MET A 93 -5.26 -4.33 -14.97
CA MET A 93 -5.67 -5.74 -15.00
C MET A 93 -7.12 -5.96 -14.54
N GLY A 94 -7.89 -4.90 -14.24
CA GLY A 94 -9.27 -5.00 -13.75
C GLY A 94 -9.39 -5.29 -12.25
N HIS A 95 -8.28 -5.29 -11.52
CA HIS A 95 -8.30 -5.44 -10.08
C HIS A 95 -8.45 -4.09 -9.39
N VAL A 96 -9.50 -3.94 -8.59
CA VAL A 96 -9.82 -2.70 -7.87
C VAL A 96 -9.78 -2.94 -6.36
N PHE A 97 -9.17 -2.00 -5.62
CA PHE A 97 -9.10 -2.06 -4.16
C PHE A 97 -10.43 -1.67 -3.51
N VAL A 98 -10.73 -2.27 -2.35
CA VAL A 98 -11.93 -2.05 -1.56
C VAL A 98 -11.65 -2.06 -0.06
N SER A 99 -12.37 -1.23 0.68
CA SER A 99 -12.31 -1.12 2.12
C SER A 99 -12.79 -2.39 2.85
N PRO A 100 -12.58 -2.52 4.18
CA PRO A 100 -12.96 -3.71 4.95
C PRO A 100 -14.43 -4.14 4.85
N LYS A 101 -15.32 -3.27 4.37
CA LYS A 101 -16.73 -3.62 4.11
C LYS A 101 -16.87 -4.75 3.08
N GLU A 102 -15.95 -4.84 2.12
CA GLU A 102 -15.93 -5.90 1.09
C GLU A 102 -14.53 -6.52 0.90
N GLY A 103 -13.51 -5.95 1.52
CA GLY A 103 -12.13 -6.38 1.52
C GLY A 103 -11.72 -7.09 2.80
N ASN A 104 -10.80 -8.03 2.72
CA ASN A 104 -10.15 -8.68 3.85
C ASN A 104 -8.79 -9.25 3.42
N ILE A 105 -8.07 -9.89 4.34
CA ILE A 105 -6.76 -10.48 4.05
C ILE A 105 -6.85 -11.55 2.95
N LYS A 106 -7.91 -12.36 2.92
CA LYS A 106 -8.04 -13.46 1.94
C LYS A 106 -8.13 -12.93 0.51
N ASN A 107 -8.90 -11.86 0.29
CA ASN A 107 -8.99 -11.22 -1.02
C ASN A 107 -7.96 -10.10 -1.23
N ARG A 108 -7.09 -9.84 -0.25
CA ARG A 108 -6.10 -8.75 -0.24
C ARG A 108 -6.73 -7.40 -0.55
N PHE A 109 -7.89 -7.16 0.05
CA PHE A 109 -8.67 -5.91 -0.09
C PHE A 109 -8.95 -5.54 -1.54
N ARG A 110 -9.16 -6.52 -2.42
CA ARG A 110 -9.44 -6.27 -3.83
C ARG A 110 -10.33 -7.34 -4.46
N PHE A 111 -10.95 -6.99 -5.58
CA PHE A 111 -11.58 -7.96 -6.46
C PHE A 111 -11.29 -7.66 -7.92
N ASP A 112 -11.54 -8.64 -8.78
CA ASP A 112 -11.50 -8.50 -10.24
C ASP A 112 -12.87 -8.01 -10.74
N VAL A 113 -12.96 -6.73 -11.12
CA VAL A 113 -14.21 -6.10 -11.59
C VAL A 113 -14.66 -6.66 -12.94
N THR A 114 -13.84 -7.43 -13.65
CA THR A 114 -14.18 -8.02 -14.96
C THR A 114 -15.05 -9.27 -14.85
N LYS A 115 -15.22 -9.83 -13.63
CA LYS A 115 -16.03 -11.04 -13.41
C LYS A 115 -17.51 -10.81 -13.75
N SER A 116 -18.17 -11.86 -14.25
CA SER A 116 -19.57 -11.84 -14.70
C SER A 116 -20.56 -11.35 -13.63
N LYS A 117 -20.29 -11.62 -12.35
CA LYS A 117 -21.13 -11.16 -11.23
C LYS A 117 -21.30 -9.64 -11.17
N PHE A 118 -20.40 -8.87 -11.78
CA PHE A 118 -20.43 -7.41 -11.77
C PHE A 118 -21.14 -6.79 -12.98
N VAL A 119 -21.61 -7.58 -13.95
CA VAL A 119 -22.23 -7.09 -15.21
C VAL A 119 -23.45 -6.20 -14.94
N SER A 120 -24.23 -6.50 -13.89
CA SER A 120 -25.43 -5.75 -13.49
C SER A 120 -25.32 -5.16 -12.08
N ASP A 121 -24.11 -5.09 -11.51
CA ASP A 121 -23.89 -4.53 -10.18
C ASP A 121 -23.88 -2.99 -10.23
N LEU A 122 -24.94 -2.38 -9.73
CA LEU A 122 -25.12 -0.92 -9.70
C LEU A 122 -24.43 -0.24 -8.50
N ASN A 123 -23.76 -1.00 -7.64
CA ASN A 123 -23.01 -0.43 -6.52
C ASN A 123 -21.73 0.30 -7.00
N PRO A 124 -21.21 1.28 -6.24
CA PRO A 124 -19.90 1.87 -6.50
C PRO A 124 -18.78 0.84 -6.31
N VAL A 125 -17.58 1.11 -6.83
CA VAL A 125 -16.42 0.19 -6.66
C VAL A 125 -16.16 -0.11 -5.19
N ASP A 126 -16.13 0.91 -4.34
CA ASP A 126 -16.07 0.78 -2.89
C ASP A 126 -17.08 1.76 -2.28
N PRO A 127 -18.08 1.29 -1.50
CA PRO A 127 -19.08 2.15 -0.88
C PRO A 127 -18.50 3.14 0.15
N ASN A 128 -17.27 2.93 0.63
CA ASN A 128 -16.60 3.84 1.57
C ASN A 128 -15.53 4.73 0.89
N CYS A 129 -15.54 4.82 -0.45
CA CYS A 129 -14.58 5.60 -1.21
C CYS A 129 -15.23 6.84 -1.83
N ASP A 130 -14.60 7.98 -1.60
CA ASP A 130 -15.07 9.30 -2.04
C ASP A 130 -14.51 9.78 -3.37
N CYS A 131 -13.79 8.92 -4.10
CA CYS A 131 -13.14 9.27 -5.35
C CYS A 131 -14.16 9.55 -6.47
N TYR A 132 -13.73 10.29 -7.50
CA TYR A 132 -14.56 10.59 -8.67
C TYR A 132 -15.22 9.34 -9.28
N VAL A 133 -14.48 8.23 -9.34
CA VAL A 133 -14.97 6.97 -9.95
C VAL A 133 -16.11 6.37 -9.13
N CYS A 134 -15.94 6.23 -7.81
CA CYS A 134 -16.96 5.68 -6.93
C CYS A 134 -18.22 6.54 -6.84
N LYS A 135 -18.07 7.87 -7.00
CA LYS A 135 -19.21 8.80 -6.99
C LYS A 135 -19.99 8.84 -8.30
N THR A 136 -19.38 8.42 -9.40
CA THR A 136 -19.94 8.63 -10.76
C THR A 136 -20.36 7.34 -11.44
N TYR A 137 -19.58 6.26 -11.28
CA TYR A 137 -19.72 5.06 -12.09
C TYR A 137 -20.01 3.82 -11.24
N PRO A 138 -21.07 3.07 -11.56
CA PRO A 138 -21.29 1.77 -10.94
C PRO A 138 -20.27 0.74 -11.44
N ARG A 139 -20.09 -0.35 -10.67
CA ARG A 139 -19.25 -1.49 -11.05
C ARG A 139 -19.64 -2.08 -12.41
N ALA A 140 -20.94 -2.13 -12.71
CA ALA A 140 -21.46 -2.56 -14.01
C ALA A 140 -20.89 -1.76 -15.18
N TYR A 141 -20.76 -0.44 -15.03
CA TYR A 141 -20.20 0.40 -16.09
C TYR A 141 -18.71 0.13 -16.28
N ILE A 142 -17.96 0.01 -15.19
CA ILE A 142 -16.52 -0.29 -15.25
C ILE A 142 -16.31 -1.69 -15.85
N ASN A 143 -17.10 -2.69 -15.42
CA ASN A 143 -17.10 -4.03 -15.99
C ASN A 143 -17.36 -3.99 -17.51
N HIS A 144 -18.37 -3.24 -17.94
CA HIS A 144 -18.67 -3.04 -19.36
C HIS A 144 -17.47 -2.47 -20.11
N LEU A 145 -16.83 -1.41 -19.62
CA LEU A 145 -15.65 -0.82 -20.27
C LEU A 145 -14.50 -1.84 -20.43
N PHE A 146 -14.24 -2.67 -19.42
CA PHE A 146 -13.23 -3.73 -19.53
C PHE A 146 -13.61 -4.78 -20.58
N ARG A 147 -14.88 -5.20 -20.61
CA ARG A 147 -15.38 -6.20 -21.58
C ARG A 147 -15.35 -5.67 -23.02
N SER A 148 -15.64 -4.38 -23.19
CA SER A 148 -15.57 -3.66 -24.45
C SER A 148 -14.14 -3.26 -24.86
N ARG A 149 -13.14 -3.51 -23.99
CA ARG A 149 -11.72 -3.15 -24.20
C ARG A 149 -11.50 -1.64 -24.41
N GLU A 150 -12.30 -0.83 -23.72
CA GLU A 150 -12.19 0.63 -23.76
C GLU A 150 -11.05 1.12 -22.87
N LEU A 151 -10.20 2.03 -23.39
CA LEU A 151 -9.05 2.56 -22.65
C LEU A 151 -9.45 3.30 -21.37
N LEU A 152 -10.67 3.85 -21.33
CA LEU A 152 -11.22 4.52 -20.16
C LEU A 152 -11.27 3.60 -18.93
N ALA A 153 -11.47 2.29 -19.12
CA ALA A 153 -11.47 1.30 -18.03
C ALA A 153 -10.17 1.38 -17.20
N TYR A 154 -9.04 1.45 -17.90
CA TYR A 154 -7.70 1.48 -17.32
C TYR A 154 -7.46 2.75 -16.52
N THR A 155 -7.89 3.89 -17.04
CA THR A 155 -7.76 5.19 -16.38
C THR A 155 -8.61 5.24 -15.12
N LEU A 156 -9.89 4.86 -15.18
CA LEU A 156 -10.78 4.89 -14.02
C LEU A 156 -10.34 3.92 -12.93
N ALA A 157 -9.99 2.68 -13.28
CA ALA A 157 -9.53 1.71 -12.29
C ALA A 157 -8.20 2.11 -11.65
N SER A 158 -7.26 2.66 -12.42
CA SER A 158 -5.98 3.15 -11.89
C SER A 158 -6.17 4.37 -10.99
N TYR A 159 -7.02 5.31 -11.39
CA TYR A 159 -7.36 6.48 -10.58
C TYR A 159 -7.95 6.07 -9.23
N HIS A 160 -8.94 5.18 -9.25
CA HIS A 160 -9.56 4.66 -8.02
C HIS A 160 -8.52 4.02 -7.10
N ASN A 161 -7.67 3.14 -7.63
CA ASN A 161 -6.67 2.44 -6.83
C ASN A 161 -5.62 3.38 -6.21
N VAL A 162 -5.15 4.38 -6.97
CA VAL A 162 -4.22 5.40 -6.45
C VAL A 162 -4.88 6.23 -5.37
N TYR A 163 -6.10 6.72 -5.62
CA TYR A 163 -6.87 7.46 -4.62
C TYR A 163 -7.08 6.63 -3.36
N PHE A 164 -7.45 5.36 -3.50
CA PHE A 164 -7.66 4.44 -2.39
C PHE A 164 -6.42 4.34 -1.49
N THR A 165 -5.23 4.10 -2.07
CA THR A 165 -3.99 3.99 -1.29
C THR A 165 -3.61 5.31 -0.62
N VAL A 166 -3.74 6.45 -1.32
CA VAL A 166 -3.48 7.77 -0.72
C VAL A 166 -4.46 8.05 0.43
N ASN A 167 -5.74 7.73 0.27
CA ASN A 167 -6.73 7.90 1.32
C ASN A 167 -6.46 6.97 2.52
N LEU A 168 -5.99 5.74 2.27
CA LEU A 168 -5.57 4.83 3.32
C LEU A 168 -4.41 5.42 4.14
N THR A 169 -3.38 5.96 3.50
CA THR A 169 -2.24 6.55 4.22
C THR A 169 -2.62 7.84 4.97
N THR A 170 -3.58 8.62 4.45
CA THR A 170 -4.20 9.74 5.18
C THR A 170 -4.88 9.25 6.45
N LYS A 171 -5.75 8.23 6.36
CA LYS A 171 -6.44 7.66 7.53
C LYS A 171 -5.48 7.09 8.56
N ILE A 172 -4.39 6.45 8.10
CA ILE A 172 -3.33 5.94 8.98
C ILE A 172 -2.67 7.10 9.73
N ARG A 173 -2.30 8.18 9.03
CA ARG A 173 -1.70 9.37 9.63
C ARG A 173 -2.62 9.99 10.69
N GLU A 174 -3.90 10.18 10.36
CA GLU A 174 -4.91 10.71 11.29
C GLU A 174 -5.06 9.83 12.53
N ALA A 175 -5.09 8.50 12.34
CA ALA A 175 -5.18 7.56 13.44
C ALA A 175 -3.93 7.58 14.33
N ILE A 176 -2.73 7.75 13.79
CA ILE A 176 -1.50 7.91 14.58
C ILE A 176 -1.57 9.18 15.44
N ILE A 177 -1.92 10.32 14.83
CA ILE A 177 -2.04 11.60 15.53
C ILE A 177 -3.09 11.53 16.66
N ALA A 178 -4.20 10.83 16.41
CA ALA A 178 -5.27 10.64 17.38
C ALA A 178 -5.02 9.50 18.40
N GLY A 179 -3.88 8.80 18.36
CA GLY A 179 -3.59 7.67 19.25
C GLY A 179 -4.43 6.41 19.00
N ASN A 180 -5.07 6.30 17.83
CA ASN A 180 -6.03 5.25 17.46
C ASN A 180 -5.52 4.28 16.37
N PHE A 181 -4.22 4.29 16.07
CA PHE A 181 -3.63 3.44 15.03
C PHE A 181 -3.94 1.95 15.22
N GLU A 182 -3.81 1.42 16.45
CA GLU A 182 -4.08 0.01 16.74
C GLU A 182 -5.54 -0.38 16.48
N SER A 183 -6.49 0.50 16.81
CA SER A 183 -7.91 0.30 16.54
C SER A 183 -8.19 0.27 15.04
N LEU A 184 -7.59 1.20 14.27
CA LEU A 184 -7.69 1.21 12.81
C LEU A 184 -7.10 -0.06 12.21
N LYS A 185 -5.89 -0.45 12.62
CA LYS A 185 -5.22 -1.67 12.17
C LYS A 185 -6.09 -2.90 12.44
N LYS A 186 -6.69 -3.01 13.63
CA LYS A 186 -7.60 -4.11 13.96
C LYS A 186 -8.81 -4.18 13.02
N ALA A 187 -9.45 -3.04 12.78
CA ALA A 187 -10.60 -2.93 11.88
C ALA A 187 -10.28 -3.32 10.43
N TRP A 188 -9.02 -3.18 10.00
CA TRP A 188 -8.60 -3.57 8.66
C TRP A 188 -8.10 -5.02 8.60
N ILE A 189 -7.13 -5.41 9.43
CA ILE A 189 -6.34 -6.63 9.21
C ILE A 189 -6.40 -7.66 10.35
N LEU A 190 -7.13 -7.46 11.45
CA LEU A 190 -7.19 -8.46 12.55
C LEU A 190 -8.59 -9.03 12.82
N ILE A 191 -9.65 -8.44 12.26
CA ILE A 191 -11.03 -8.85 12.52
C ILE A 191 -11.59 -9.79 11.43
N HIS A 192 -10.85 -10.04 10.33
CA HIS A 192 -11.33 -10.80 9.15
C HIS A 192 -10.26 -11.71 8.55
#